data_AF-T1BWY4-F1
#
_entry.id   AF-T1BWY4-F1
#
_cell.length_a   1.000
_cell.length_b   1.000
_cell.length_c   1.000
_cell.angle_alpha   90.00
_cell.angle_beta   90.00
_cell.angle_gamma   90.00
#
_symmetry.space_group_name_H-M   'P 1'
#
loop_
_entity.id
_entity.type
_entity.pdbx_description
1 polymer ?
#
loop_
_entity_poly.entity_id
_entity_poly.type
_entity_poly.pdbx_seq_one_letter_code
_entity_poly.pdbx_strand_id
1 'polypeptide(L)'
;SLNVRRSIFIALMISKVTGAKVCLLDLRKFDTKQTHGFKNLFDSKEELIKEFPNLEFSKAERDSLKEILMNRMYSWGADLLVMGVRPGTSGNIRINGMIKDLIKESWIDTALVKK
;
A
#
# COMPACT_ATOMS: atom_id res chain seq x y z
N SER A 1 4.10 8.14 -8.62
CA SER A 1 2.89 7.37 -8.97
C SER A 1 3.16 5.88 -8.89
N LEU A 2 3.14 5.33 -7.68
CA LEU A 2 2.84 3.92 -7.50
C LEU A 2 1.46 3.65 -8.13
N ASN A 3 1.30 2.54 -8.85
CA ASN A 3 0.01 2.16 -9.44
C ASN A 3 -0.86 1.50 -8.35
N VAL A 4 -1.37 2.30 -7.43
CA VAL A 4 -1.96 1.79 -6.18
C VAL A 4 -3.42 1.33 -6.33
N ARG A 5 -4.13 1.71 -7.41
CA ARG A 5 -5.56 1.34 -7.57
C ARG A 5 -5.80 -0.17 -7.57
N ARG A 6 -5.00 -0.92 -8.35
CA ARG A 6 -5.12 -2.39 -8.40
C ARG A 6 -4.69 -3.05 -7.09
N SER A 7 -3.63 -2.56 -6.46
CA SER A 7 -3.19 -3.10 -5.17
C SER A 7 -4.19 -2.82 -4.05
N ILE A 8 -4.80 -1.63 -4.02
CA ILE A 8 -5.88 -1.29 -3.09
C ILE A 8 -7.08 -2.19 -3.34
N PHE A 9 -7.51 -2.33 -4.59
CA PHE A 9 -8.62 -3.22 -4.94
C PHE A 9 -8.36 -4.65 -4.46
N ILE A 10 -7.17 -5.20 -4.71
CA ILE A 10 -6.80 -6.54 -4.23
C ILE A 10 -6.82 -6.62 -2.71
N ALA A 11 -6.25 -5.63 -1.99
CA ALA A 11 -6.25 -5.62 -0.54
C ALA A 11 -7.68 -5.58 0.04
N LEU A 12 -8.56 -4.76 -0.54
CA LEU A 12 -9.97 -4.67 -0.16
C LEU A 12 -10.74 -5.96 -0.48
N MET A 13 -10.46 -6.60 -1.61
CA MET A 13 -11.06 -7.89 -1.96
C MET A 13 -10.62 -8.99 -1.01
N ILE A 14 -9.33 -9.04 -0.63
CA ILE A 14 -8.83 -9.96 0.39
C ILE A 14 -9.60 -9.73 1.69
N SER A 15 -9.69 -8.48 2.16
CA SER A 15 -10.45 -8.13 3.36
C SER A 15 -11.92 -8.53 3.30
N LYS A 16 -12.58 -8.33 2.16
CA LYS A 16 -13.98 -8.70 1.96
C LYS A 16 -14.21 -10.21 2.07
N VAL A 17 -13.24 -11.02 1.64
CA VAL A 17 -13.32 -12.48 1.69
C VAL A 17 -12.90 -13.02 3.06
N THR A 18 -11.87 -12.46 3.68
CA THR A 18 -11.28 -13.00 4.92
C THR A 18 -11.78 -12.33 6.19
N GLY A 19 -12.44 -11.18 6.08
CA GLY A 19 -12.75 -10.32 7.22
C GLY A 19 -11.52 -9.60 7.80
N ALA A 20 -10.36 -9.65 7.14
CA ALA A 20 -9.13 -9.03 7.64
C ALA A 20 -9.27 -7.51 7.74
N LYS A 21 -8.61 -6.93 8.75
CA LYS A 21 -8.45 -5.47 8.87
C LYS A 21 -7.47 -4.97 7.81
N VAL A 22 -7.75 -3.81 7.23
CA VAL A 22 -6.90 -3.19 6.21
C VAL A 22 -6.49 -1.79 6.62
N CYS A 23 -5.18 -1.55 6.65
CA CYS A 23 -4.62 -0.21 6.81
C CYS A 23 -4.21 0.34 5.44
N LEU A 24 -4.87 1.40 4.97
CA LEU A 24 -4.42 2.17 3.81
C LEU A 24 -3.49 3.29 4.28
N LEU A 25 -2.21 3.13 3.97
CA LEU A 25 -1.17 4.10 4.31
C LEU A 25 -0.97 5.13 3.19
N ASP A 26 -1.18 6.41 3.51
CA ASP A 26 -0.90 7.54 2.62
C ASP A 26 0.60 7.82 2.56
N LEU A 27 1.21 7.45 1.43
CA LEU A 27 2.63 7.64 1.14
C LEU A 27 2.89 8.78 0.13
N ARG A 28 1.89 9.62 -0.17
CA ARG A 28 2.01 10.66 -1.22
C ARG A 28 3.13 11.68 -0.97
N LYS A 29 3.59 11.85 0.26
CA LYS A 29 4.74 12.71 0.55
C LYS A 29 6.05 12.25 -0.10
N PHE A 30 6.12 10.98 -0.52
CA PHE A 30 7.26 10.41 -1.26
C PHE A 30 7.08 10.42 -2.78
N ASP A 31 5.93 10.89 -3.28
CA ASP A 31 5.73 11.01 -4.72
C ASP A 31 6.54 12.20 -5.27
N THR A 32 7.53 11.90 -6.12
CA THR A 32 8.27 12.91 -6.87
C THR A 32 7.43 13.63 -7.93
N LYS A 33 6.26 13.07 -8.27
CA LYS A 33 5.25 13.69 -9.14
C LYS A 33 3.87 13.49 -8.51
N GLN A 34 3.25 14.57 -8.08
CA GLN A 34 1.88 14.53 -7.56
C GLN A 34 0.93 14.02 -8.66
N THR A 35 0.14 12.99 -8.33
CA THR A 35 -0.88 12.48 -9.25
C THR A 35 -2.27 12.73 -8.67
N HIS A 36 -3.11 13.46 -9.43
CA HIS A 36 -4.41 13.95 -8.96
C HIS A 36 -5.38 12.84 -8.53
N GLY A 37 -5.35 11.67 -9.17
CA GLY A 37 -6.32 10.59 -8.90
C GLY A 37 -6.27 10.00 -7.49
N PHE A 38 -5.21 10.27 -6.73
CA PHE A 38 -5.09 9.83 -5.33
C PHE A 38 -5.76 10.78 -4.34
N LYS A 39 -5.95 12.05 -4.72
CA LYS A 39 -6.70 13.02 -3.92
C LYS A 39 -8.14 12.53 -3.75
N ASN A 40 -8.77 12.16 -4.87
CA ASN A 40 -10.14 11.65 -4.90
C ASN A 40 -10.35 10.39 -4.03
N LEU A 41 -9.37 9.49 -3.94
CA LEU A 41 -9.48 8.29 -3.08
C LEU A 41 -9.63 8.66 -1.60
N PHE A 42 -8.78 9.58 -1.12
CA PHE A 42 -8.84 10.04 0.27
C PHE A 42 -10.02 10.99 0.52
N ASP A 43 -10.48 11.69 -0.51
CA ASP A 43 -11.69 12.51 -0.46
C ASP A 43 -12.95 11.63 -0.33
N SER A 44 -12.98 10.46 -0.97
CA SER A 44 -14.05 9.44 -0.87
C SER A 44 -13.88 8.46 0.30
N LYS A 45 -13.06 8.77 1.31
CA LYS A 45 -12.77 7.86 2.44
C LYS A 45 -14.03 7.37 3.16
N GLU A 46 -15.04 8.22 3.31
CA GLU A 46 -16.26 7.92 4.06
C GLU A 46 -17.13 6.90 3.35
N GLU A 47 -17.20 6.96 2.03
CA GLU A 47 -17.88 5.97 1.20
C GLU A 47 -17.17 4.62 1.25
N LEU A 48 -15.83 4.63 1.18
CA LEU A 48 -15.01 3.42 1.27
C LEU A 48 -15.14 2.74 2.64
N ILE A 49 -15.18 3.48 3.74
CA ILE A 49 -15.38 2.90 5.08
C ILE A 49 -16.78 2.29 5.22
N LYS A 50 -17.80 2.88 4.58
CA LYS A 50 -19.16 2.29 4.57
C LYS A 50 -19.19 0.95 3.85
N GLU A 51 -18.50 0.83 2.70
CA GLU A 51 -18.44 -0.42 1.94
C GLU A 51 -17.48 -1.45 2.56
N PHE A 52 -16.40 -0.98 3.19
CA PHE A 52 -15.36 -1.80 3.83
C PHE A 52 -15.18 -1.36 5.29
N PRO A 53 -16.01 -1.84 6.23
CA PRO A 53 -15.97 -1.41 7.64
C PRO A 53 -14.64 -1.70 8.35
N ASN A 54 -13.87 -2.67 7.85
CA ASN A 54 -12.57 -3.05 8.39
C ASN A 54 -11.40 -2.21 7.85
N LEU A 55 -11.71 -1.14 7.10
CA LEU A 55 -10.75 -0.24 6.47
C LEU A 55 -10.41 0.93 7.40
N GLU A 56 -9.12 1.10 7.67
CA GLU A 56 -8.58 2.27 8.35
C GLU A 56 -7.61 3.02 7.44
N PHE A 57 -7.62 4.35 7.54
CA PHE A 57 -6.68 5.21 6.81
C PHE A 57 -5.62 5.72 7.77
N SER A 58 -4.36 5.66 7.35
CA SER A 58 -3.22 6.19 8.08
C SER A 58 -2.37 7.10 7.20
N LYS A 59 -1.64 8.04 7.80
CA LYS A 59 -0.71 8.92 7.09
C LYS A 59 0.73 8.62 7.49
N ALA A 60 1.64 8.88 6.56
CA ALA A 60 3.07 8.75 6.80
C ALA A 60 3.64 9.95 7.57
N GLU A 61 4.16 9.73 8.78
CA GLU A 61 4.67 10.82 9.64
C GLU A 61 6.20 10.99 9.59
N ARG A 62 6.99 9.94 9.28
CA ARG A 62 8.48 9.95 9.35
C ARG A 62 9.20 10.11 8.01
N ASP A 63 10.50 10.36 7.98
CA ASP A 63 11.21 10.75 6.75
C ASP A 63 11.65 9.60 5.83
N SER A 64 11.79 8.37 6.35
CA SER A 64 12.17 7.20 5.54
C SER A 64 10.97 6.32 5.20
N LEU A 65 10.74 6.09 3.90
CA LEU A 65 9.65 5.22 3.42
C LEU A 65 9.76 3.80 4.00
N LYS A 66 10.97 3.23 4.02
CA LYS A 66 11.21 1.88 4.56
C LYS A 66 10.88 1.82 6.04
N GLU A 67 11.36 2.79 6.82
CA GLU A 67 11.10 2.82 8.26
C GLU A 67 9.61 3.01 8.56
N ILE A 68 8.90 3.84 7.80
CA ILE A 68 7.45 3.99 8.00
C ILE A 68 6.74 2.68 7.74
N LEU A 69 7.08 1.99 6.66
CA LEU A 69 6.47 0.70 6.33
C LEU A 69 6.75 -0.32 7.43
N MET A 70 8.02 -0.48 7.83
CA MET A 70 8.40 -1.42 8.89
C MET A 70 7.71 -1.10 10.22
N ASN A 71 7.73 0.16 10.65
CA ASN A 71 7.07 0.57 11.88
C ASN A 71 5.56 0.39 11.81
N ARG A 72 4.94 0.68 10.64
CA ARG A 72 3.50 0.51 10.48
C ARG A 72 3.13 -0.96 10.53
N MET A 73 3.84 -1.82 9.81
CA MET A 73 3.65 -3.28 9.85
C MET A 73 3.78 -3.81 11.28
N TYR A 74 4.77 -3.35 12.05
CA TYR A 74 4.93 -3.72 13.46
C TYR A 74 3.77 -3.24 14.33
N SER A 75 3.49 -1.93 14.32
CA SER A 75 2.49 -1.31 15.19
C SER A 75 1.08 -1.84 14.95
N TRP A 76 0.79 -2.26 13.73
CA TRP A 76 -0.53 -2.76 13.34
C TRP A 76 -0.64 -4.29 13.47
N GLY A 77 0.47 -4.98 13.75
CA GLY A 77 0.52 -6.44 13.73
C GLY A 77 0.11 -7.00 12.37
N ALA A 78 0.59 -6.39 11.28
CA ALA A 78 0.19 -6.78 9.93
C ALA A 78 0.79 -8.14 9.56
N ASP A 79 0.00 -8.99 8.90
CA ASP A 79 0.48 -10.28 8.36
C ASP A 79 0.80 -10.22 6.86
N LEU A 80 0.25 -9.23 6.15
CA LEU A 80 0.40 -9.07 4.70
C LEU A 80 0.62 -7.60 4.31
N LEU A 81 1.67 -7.36 3.53
CA LEU A 81 1.91 -6.11 2.82
C LEU A 81 1.49 -6.24 1.35
N VAL A 82 0.57 -5.40 0.88
CA VAL A 82 0.18 -5.34 -0.54
C VAL A 82 0.72 -4.06 -1.19
N MET A 83 1.57 -4.19 -2.21
CA MET A 83 2.17 -3.04 -2.90
C MET A 83 1.96 -3.06 -4.41
N GLY A 84 1.59 -1.90 -4.96
CA GLY A 84 1.52 -1.70 -6.41
C GLY A 84 2.89 -1.38 -7.02
N VAL A 85 3.34 -2.18 -7.99
CA VAL A 85 4.63 -2.00 -8.68
C VAL A 85 4.46 -1.61 -10.14
N ARG A 86 5.35 -0.74 -10.62
CA ARG A 86 5.40 -0.39 -12.04
C ARG A 86 6.15 -1.48 -12.83
N PRO A 87 5.63 -1.90 -13.99
CA PRO A 87 6.44 -2.68 -14.90
C PRO A 87 7.63 -1.84 -15.40
N GLY A 88 8.76 -2.50 -15.64
CA GLY A 88 9.87 -1.97 -16.39
C GLY A 88 9.55 -1.83 -17.87
N THR A 89 10.53 -1.37 -18.66
CA THR A 89 10.40 -1.17 -20.11
C THR A 89 10.05 -2.45 -20.87
N SER A 90 10.48 -3.62 -20.38
CA SER A 90 10.15 -4.93 -20.93
C SER A 90 8.81 -5.50 -20.46
N GLY A 91 8.04 -4.75 -19.66
CA GLY A 91 6.79 -5.22 -19.08
C GLY A 91 6.96 -6.06 -17.80
N ASN A 92 8.16 -6.49 -17.44
CA ASN A 92 8.41 -7.28 -16.21
C ASN A 92 8.33 -6.40 -14.95
N ILE A 93 7.99 -6.99 -13.80
CA ILE A 93 8.07 -6.28 -12.52
C ILE A 93 9.54 -5.91 -12.28
N ARG A 94 9.81 -4.62 -12.05
CA ARG A 94 11.14 -4.16 -11.64
C ARG A 94 11.15 -3.93 -10.13
N ILE A 95 11.79 -4.84 -9.41
CA ILE A 95 12.05 -4.70 -7.97
C ILE A 95 13.31 -3.85 -7.80
N ASN A 96 13.18 -2.66 -7.21
CA ASN A 96 14.33 -1.82 -6.88
C ASN A 96 14.95 -2.27 -5.53
N GLY A 97 16.12 -1.72 -5.19
CA GLY A 97 16.83 -2.05 -3.95
C GLY A 97 15.94 -1.89 -2.71
N MET A 98 15.23 -0.76 -2.59
CA MET A 98 14.35 -0.50 -1.44
C MET A 98 13.25 -1.55 -1.27
N ILE A 99 12.56 -1.97 -2.34
CA ILE A 99 11.53 -3.01 -2.25
C ILE A 99 12.17 -4.35 -1.89
N LYS A 100 13.34 -4.67 -2.47
CA LYS A 100 14.07 -5.90 -2.17
C LYS A 100 14.48 -5.95 -0.69
N ASP A 101 15.01 -4.86 -0.16
CA ASP A 101 15.44 -4.76 1.23
C ASP A 101 14.23 -4.83 2.17
N LEU A 102 13.13 -4.16 1.83
CA LEU A 102 11.87 -4.25 2.57
C LEU A 102 11.36 -5.69 2.65
N ILE A 103 11.32 -6.41 1.53
CA ILE A 103 10.85 -7.82 1.49
C ILE A 103 11.77 -8.73 2.30
N LYS A 104 13.09 -8.51 2.25
CA LYS A 104 14.08 -9.33 2.96
C LYS A 104 14.07 -9.13 4.46
N GLU A 105 13.79 -7.92 4.92
CA GLU A 105 13.82 -7.55 6.33
C GLU A 105 12.46 -7.61 7.01
N SER A 106 11.38 -7.59 6.23
CA SER A 106 10.01 -7.81 6.70
C SER A 106 9.83 -9.23 7.24
N TRP A 107 9.13 -9.37 8.37
CA TRP A 107 8.69 -10.67 8.91
C TRP A 107 7.32 -11.09 8.39
N ILE A 108 6.74 -10.33 7.45
CA ILE A 108 5.37 -10.48 6.96
C ILE A 108 5.35 -10.80 5.47
N ASP A 109 4.32 -11.50 5.02
CA ASP A 109 4.14 -11.82 3.61
C ASP A 109 4.00 -10.55 2.78
N THR A 110 4.50 -10.57 1.54
CA THR A 110 4.43 -9.41 0.65
C THR A 110 3.86 -9.79 -0.72
N ALA A 111 2.74 -9.16 -1.09
CA ALA A 111 2.13 -9.26 -2.41
C ALA A 111 2.49 -8.05 -3.28
N LEU A 112 3.22 -8.30 -4.38
CA LEU A 112 3.52 -7.29 -5.39
C LEU A 112 2.52 -7.35 -6.54
N VAL A 113 1.76 -6.27 -6.72
CA VAL A 113 0.71 -6.17 -7.73
C VAL A 113 1.20 -5.32 -8.90
N LYS A 114 1.37 -5.96 -10.06
CA LYS A 114 1.72 -5.25 -11.30
C LYS A 114 0.52 -4.47 -11.85
N LYS A 115 0.80 -3.29 -12.42
CA LYS A 115 -0.16 -2.57 -13.28
C LYS A 115 -0.49 -3.36 -14.55
#